data_AF-A0A0F9DGV7-F1
#
_entry.id   AF-A0A0F9DGV7-F1
#
_cell.length_a   1.000
_cell.length_b   1.000
_cell.length_c   1.000
_cell.angle_alpha   90.00
_cell.angle_beta   90.00
_cell.angle_gamma   90.00
#
_symmetry.space_group_name_H-M   'P 1'
#
loop_
_entity.id
_entity.type
_entity.pdbx_description
1 polymer ?
#
loop_
_entity_poly.entity_id
_entity_poly.type
_entity_poly.pdbx_seq_one_letter_code
_entity_poly.pdbx_strand_id
1 'polypeptide(L)'
;MVELLLNTNIPFYIGAFVQWGFLMAFLYSLVSSINSADKSIVWLSFIMALSYSSSIFIDMDAITYFDFFLFDIITLFVIILSGFYIKISGVYIYLLFGLGINTLLFFAMYIDNDVMHHYEFWWFWWVYIVG
;
A
#
# COMPACT_ATOMS: atom_id res chain seq x y z
N MET A 1 4.84 -14.67 -21.83
CA MET A 1 5.03 -14.57 -20.36
C MET A 1 6.14 -13.57 -20.05
N VAL A 2 7.34 -13.70 -20.64
CA VAL A 2 8.43 -12.71 -20.51
C VAL A 2 8.06 -11.34 -21.11
N GLU A 3 7.36 -11.27 -22.25
CA GLU A 3 6.89 -10.00 -22.83
C GLU A 3 5.79 -9.30 -22.02
N LEU A 4 5.05 -10.04 -21.17
CA LEU A 4 4.06 -9.45 -20.27
C LEU A 4 4.79 -8.75 -19.10
N LEU A 5 5.87 -9.35 -18.60
CA LEU A 5 6.70 -8.82 -17.51
C LEU A 5 7.58 -7.63 -17.94
N LEU A 6 7.95 -7.54 -19.22
CA LEU A 6 8.70 -6.42 -19.80
C LEU A 6 7.83 -5.20 -20.14
N ASN A 7 6.51 -5.31 -20.02
CA ASN A 7 5.60 -4.22 -20.32
C ASN A 7 5.41 -3.35 -19.07
N THR A 8 6.18 -2.26 -18.97
CA THR A 8 6.11 -1.27 -17.88
C THR A 8 4.71 -0.69 -17.65
N ASN A 9 3.81 -0.83 -18.62
CA ASN A 9 2.42 -0.42 -18.48
C ASN A 9 1.63 -1.26 -17.45
N ILE A 10 2.00 -2.53 -17.21
CA ILE A 10 1.23 -3.39 -16.30
C ILE A 10 1.39 -2.97 -14.84
N PRO A 11 2.62 -2.82 -14.30
CA PRO A 11 2.81 -2.28 -12.95
C PRO A 11 2.13 -0.91 -12.76
N PHE A 12 2.22 -0.04 -13.78
CA PHE A 12 1.56 1.26 -13.78
C PHE A 12 0.03 1.15 -13.63
N TYR A 13 -0.63 0.31 -14.43
CA TYR A 13 -2.08 0.11 -14.34
C TYR A 13 -2.52 -0.56 -13.04
N ILE A 14 -1.72 -1.50 -12.50
CA ILE A 14 -1.98 -2.11 -11.18
C ILE A 14 -1.91 -1.04 -10.09
N GLY A 15 -0.85 -0.21 -10.09
CA GLY A 15 -0.72 0.89 -9.14
C GLY A 15 -1.88 1.89 -9.23
N ALA A 16 -2.26 2.30 -10.45
CA ALA A 16 -3.39 3.19 -10.67
C ALA A 16 -4.72 2.58 -10.19
N PHE A 17 -4.94 1.27 -10.40
CA PHE A 17 -6.12 0.57 -9.94
C PHE A 17 -6.20 0.50 -8.40
N VAL A 18 -5.07 0.21 -7.74
CA VAL A 18 -4.98 0.20 -6.27
C VAL A 18 -5.26 1.59 -5.69
N GLN A 19 -4.66 2.64 -6.26
CA GLN A 19 -4.89 4.02 -5.85
C GLN A 19 -6.36 4.43 -6.05
N TRP A 20 -6.96 4.07 -7.17
CA TRP A 20 -8.38 4.27 -7.41
C TRP A 20 -9.24 3.55 -6.36
N GLY A 21 -8.90 2.30 -6.01
CA GLY A 21 -9.58 1.54 -4.96
C GLY A 21 -9.60 2.25 -3.61
N PHE A 22 -8.45 2.77 -3.15
CA PHE A 22 -8.38 3.52 -1.89
C PHE A 22 -9.14 4.86 -1.95
N LEU A 23 -9.08 5.57 -3.07
CA LEU A 23 -9.88 6.77 -3.29
C LEU A 23 -11.39 6.48 -3.20
N MET A 24 -11.84 5.40 -3.85
CA MET A 24 -13.25 5.00 -3.82
C MET A 24 -13.69 4.54 -2.42
N ALA A 25 -12.84 3.83 -1.69
CA ALA A 25 -13.10 3.46 -0.29
C ALA A 25 -13.28 4.70 0.58
N PHE A 26 -12.44 5.72 0.40
CA PHE A 26 -12.58 7.01 1.08
C PHE A 26 -13.89 7.71 0.72
N LEU A 27 -14.20 7.89 -0.56
CA LEU A 27 -15.43 8.57 -1.00
C LEU A 27 -16.69 7.84 -0.52
N TYR A 28 -16.71 6.51 -0.59
CA TYR A 28 -17.81 5.70 -0.07
C TYR A 28 -17.96 5.88 1.44
N SER A 29 -16.86 5.83 2.19
CA SER A 29 -16.89 6.05 3.64
C SER A 29 -17.40 7.45 3.99
N LEU A 30 -17.02 8.47 3.22
CA LEU A 30 -17.42 9.86 3.43
C LEU A 30 -18.94 10.00 3.27
N VAL A 31 -19.49 9.48 2.17
CA VAL A 31 -20.93 9.55 1.88
C VAL A 31 -21.73 8.71 2.87
N SER A 32 -21.33 7.47 3.13
CA SER A 32 -22.04 6.57 4.06
C SER A 32 -22.00 7.06 5.51
N SER A 33 -20.96 7.80 5.88
CA SER A 33 -20.79 8.30 7.24
C SER A 33 -21.44 9.66 7.48
N ILE A 34 -22.00 10.38 6.49
CA ILE A 34 -22.50 11.77 6.66
C ILE A 34 -23.29 11.97 7.97
N ASN A 35 -24.28 11.12 8.24
CA ASN A 35 -25.13 11.19 9.43
C ASN A 35 -24.69 10.26 10.59
N SER A 36 -23.51 9.65 10.48
CA SER A 36 -22.91 8.84 11.54
C SER A 36 -22.04 9.70 12.45
N ALA A 37 -22.13 9.45 13.76
CA ALA A 37 -21.23 10.03 14.75
C ALA A 37 -19.82 9.42 14.69
N ASP A 38 -19.70 8.16 14.26
CA ASP A 38 -18.40 7.49 14.12
C ASP A 38 -17.80 7.79 12.74
N LYS A 39 -16.67 8.49 12.76
CA LYS A 39 -15.87 8.87 11.57
C LYS A 39 -14.56 8.09 11.46
N SER A 40 -14.32 7.08 12.31
CA SER A 40 -13.06 6.32 12.33
C SER A 40 -12.70 5.72 10.97
N ILE A 41 -13.67 5.13 10.28
CA ILE A 41 -13.48 4.54 8.93
C ILE A 41 -13.17 5.63 7.89
N VAL A 42 -13.77 6.82 8.02
CA VAL A 42 -13.49 7.95 7.13
C VAL A 42 -12.05 8.41 7.30
N TRP A 43 -11.58 8.53 8.54
CA TRP A 43 -10.19 8.89 8.83
C TRP A 43 -9.20 7.83 8.31
N LEU A 44 -9.47 6.54 8.53
CA LEU A 44 -8.59 5.47 8.08
C LEU A 44 -8.50 5.39 6.56
N SER A 45 -9.65 5.44 5.87
CA SER A 45 -9.68 5.43 4.42
C SER A 45 -9.07 6.70 3.81
N PHE A 46 -9.21 7.86 4.48
CA PHE A 46 -8.55 9.09 4.08
C PHE A 46 -7.02 8.98 4.17
N ILE A 47 -6.49 8.44 5.28
CA ILE A 47 -5.05 8.21 5.44
C ILE A 47 -4.52 7.33 4.31
N MET A 48 -5.22 6.23 3.98
CA MET A 48 -4.84 5.35 2.88
C MET A 48 -4.90 6.06 1.52
N ALA A 49 -5.99 6.77 1.23
CA ALA A 49 -6.14 7.49 -0.04
C ALA A 49 -5.06 8.58 -0.20
N LEU A 50 -4.73 9.31 0.87
CA LEU A 50 -3.70 10.34 0.87
C LEU A 50 -2.32 9.72 0.64
N SER A 51 -1.96 8.67 1.39
CA SER A 51 -0.68 7.96 1.23
C SER A 51 -0.48 7.43 -0.19
N TYR A 52 -1.51 6.87 -0.81
CA TYR A 52 -1.38 6.35 -2.16
C TYR A 52 -1.38 7.47 -3.21
N SER A 53 -2.08 8.58 -2.97
CA SER A 53 -2.02 9.74 -3.85
C SER A 53 -0.68 10.47 -3.84
N SER A 54 0.07 10.43 -2.73
CA SER A 54 1.39 11.06 -2.67
C SER A 54 2.41 10.41 -3.61
N SER A 55 2.17 9.16 -4.03
CA SER A 55 3.00 8.48 -5.02
C SER A 55 3.05 9.20 -6.38
N ILE A 56 2.02 10.02 -6.72
CA ILE A 56 1.99 10.79 -7.97
C ILE A 56 3.14 11.81 -8.04
N PHE A 57 3.64 12.29 -6.89
CA PHE A 57 4.70 13.29 -6.84
C PHE A 57 6.10 12.68 -6.88
N ILE A 58 6.20 11.36 -7.00
CA ILE A 58 7.46 10.63 -6.99
C ILE A 58 7.71 10.07 -8.38
N ASP A 59 8.95 10.21 -8.83
CA ASP A 59 9.38 9.68 -10.12
C ASP A 59 9.37 8.13 -10.07
N MET A 60 8.44 7.51 -10.81
CA MET A 60 8.29 6.05 -10.81
C MET A 60 9.50 5.34 -11.40
N ASP A 61 10.27 6.00 -12.27
CA ASP A 61 11.42 5.40 -12.93
C ASP A 61 12.65 5.29 -11.99
N ALA A 62 12.63 6.01 -10.86
CA ALA A 62 13.71 6.02 -9.87
C ALA A 62 13.34 5.30 -8.54
N ILE A 63 12.10 4.82 -8.41
CA ILE A 63 11.60 4.22 -7.18
C ILE A 63 12.11 2.78 -7.03
N THR A 64 12.55 2.43 -5.82
CA THR A 64 13.03 1.10 -5.45
C THR A 64 12.07 0.39 -4.49
N TYR A 65 12.25 -0.92 -4.29
CA TYR A 65 11.50 -1.67 -3.27
C TYR A 65 11.71 -1.11 -1.85
N PHE A 66 12.86 -0.48 -1.59
CA PHE A 66 13.13 0.18 -0.32
C PHE A 66 12.29 1.45 -0.12
N ASP A 67 12.05 2.21 -1.19
CA ASP A 67 11.20 3.39 -1.12
C ASP A 67 9.77 3.00 -0.77
N PHE A 68 9.22 1.96 -1.42
CA PHE A 68 7.90 1.42 -1.08
C PHE A 68 7.82 0.97 0.38
N PHE A 69 8.85 0.29 0.88
CA PHE A 69 8.97 -0.07 2.30
C PHE A 69 8.92 1.15 3.22
N LEU A 70 9.65 2.22 2.91
CA LEU A 70 9.64 3.45 3.70
C LEU A 70 8.27 4.14 3.68
N PHE A 71 7.61 4.20 2.52
CA PHE A 71 6.25 4.75 2.42
C PHE A 71 5.26 3.98 3.29
N ASP A 72 5.27 2.65 3.20
CA ASP A 72 4.38 1.83 4.02
C ASP A 72 4.66 1.97 5.52
N ILE A 73 5.94 2.10 5.94
CA ILE A 73 6.29 2.39 7.34
C ILE A 73 5.73 3.73 7.81
N ILE A 74 5.87 4.78 7.01
CA ILE A 74 5.34 6.11 7.35
C ILE A 74 3.83 6.02 7.51
N THR A 75 3.15 5.31 6.61
CA THR A 75 1.69 5.14 6.65
C THR A 75 1.24 4.29 7.83
N LEU A 76 1.93 3.19 8.14
CA LEU A 76 1.71 2.40 9.35
C LEU A 76 1.86 3.26 10.61
N PHE A 77 2.90 4.10 10.67
CA PHE A 77 3.12 5.00 11.79
C PHE A 77 1.97 6.00 11.96
N VAL A 78 1.49 6.59 10.86
CA VAL A 78 0.32 7.50 10.87
C VAL A 78 -0.95 6.77 11.32
N ILE A 79 -1.17 5.52 10.87
CA ILE A 79 -2.31 4.70 11.31
C ILE A 79 -2.21 4.43 12.82
N ILE A 80 -1.04 4.01 13.32
CA ILE A 80 -0.83 3.75 14.76
C ILE A 80 -1.11 5.01 15.57
N LEU A 81 -0.60 6.18 15.14
CA LEU A 81 -0.87 7.45 15.79
C LEU A 81 -2.36 7.82 15.75
N SER A 82 -3.05 7.53 14.65
CA SER A 82 -4.50 7.77 14.55
C SER A 82 -5.28 6.96 15.58
N GLY A 83 -4.79 5.76 15.95
CA GLY A 83 -5.39 4.87 16.95
C GLY A 83 -5.55 5.48 18.35
N PHE A 84 -4.82 6.55 18.67
CA PHE A 84 -5.03 7.31 19.91
C PHE A 84 -6.28 8.20 19.89
N TYR A 85 -6.75 8.58 18.69
CA TYR A 85 -7.85 9.53 18.50
C TYR A 85 -9.11 8.88 17.92
N ILE A 86 -8.98 7.76 17.22
CA ILE A 86 -10.09 7.06 16.59
C ILE A 86 -10.41 5.75 17.31
N LYS A 87 -11.66 5.31 17.17
CA LYS A 87 -12.09 4.00 17.69
C LYS A 87 -11.39 2.87 16.93
N ILE A 88 -10.75 1.97 17.67
CA ILE A 88 -10.20 0.73 17.12
C ILE A 88 -11.36 -0.12 16.57
N SER A 89 -11.31 -0.41 15.28
CA SER A 89 -12.31 -1.17 14.55
C SER A 89 -11.67 -2.34 13.80
N GLY A 90 -12.48 -3.25 13.25
CA GLY A 90 -11.96 -4.33 12.40
C GLY A 90 -11.14 -3.80 11.21
N VAL A 91 -11.54 -2.65 10.64
CA VAL A 91 -10.82 -1.97 9.55
C VAL A 91 -9.43 -1.52 10.01
N TYR A 92 -9.32 -0.96 11.23
CA TYR A 92 -8.05 -0.54 11.81
C TYR A 92 -7.06 -1.72 11.91
N ILE A 93 -7.52 -2.85 12.46
CA ILE A 93 -6.69 -4.05 12.63
C ILE A 93 -6.33 -4.65 11.26
N TYR A 94 -7.28 -4.68 10.34
CA TYR A 94 -7.06 -5.16 8.97
C TYR A 94 -5.98 -4.34 8.26
N LEU A 95 -6.03 -3.01 8.36
CA LEU A 95 -5.03 -2.13 7.74
C LEU A 95 -3.64 -2.32 8.38
N LEU A 96 -3.55 -2.42 9.70
CA LEU A 96 -2.26 -2.70 10.35
C LEU A 96 -1.66 -4.03 9.92
N PHE A 97 -2.47 -5.09 9.85
CA PHE A 97 -2.00 -6.41 9.49
C PHE A 97 -1.66 -6.52 8.00
N GLY A 98 -2.56 -6.06 7.13
CA GLY A 98 -2.37 -6.10 5.67
C GLY A 98 -1.20 -5.24 5.23
N LEU A 99 -1.13 -3.98 5.68
CA LEU A 99 -0.02 -3.09 5.35
C LEU A 99 1.28 -3.56 6.01
N GLY A 100 1.22 -4.16 7.21
CA GLY A 100 2.36 -4.79 7.87
C GLY A 100 2.96 -5.94 7.06
N ILE A 101 2.13 -6.85 6.54
CA ILE A 101 2.59 -7.92 5.63
C ILE A 101 3.18 -7.31 4.36
N ASN A 102 2.52 -6.32 3.76
CA ASN A 102 3.01 -5.65 2.54
C ASN A 102 4.39 -5.01 2.76
N THR A 103 4.58 -4.34 3.89
CA THR A 103 5.85 -3.73 4.30
C THR A 103 6.96 -4.80 4.39
N LEU A 104 6.67 -5.94 5.02
CA LEU A 104 7.64 -7.03 5.14
C LEU A 104 7.98 -7.65 3.79
N LEU A 105 7.01 -7.77 2.89
CA LEU A 105 7.22 -8.26 1.53
C LEU A 105 8.13 -7.32 0.73
N PHE A 106 7.88 -6.01 0.78
CA PHE A 106 8.76 -5.02 0.13
C PHE A 106 10.18 -5.05 0.70
N PHE A 107 10.32 -5.16 2.02
CA PHE A 107 11.65 -5.26 2.64
C PHE A 107 12.39 -6.53 2.23
N ALA A 108 11.70 -7.66 2.16
CA ALA A 108 12.28 -8.91 1.73
C ALA A 108 12.65 -8.88 0.23
N MET A 109 11.84 -8.26 -0.63
CA MET A 109 12.20 -8.04 -2.05
C MET A 109 13.41 -7.12 -2.19
N TYR A 110 13.52 -6.07 -1.37
CA TYR A 110 14.71 -5.22 -1.34
C TYR A 110 15.97 -6.02 -0.96
N ILE A 111 15.91 -6.84 0.08
CA ILE A 111 17.03 -7.71 0.45
C ILE A 111 17.39 -8.65 -0.70
N ASP A 112 16.39 -9.26 -1.34
CA ASP A 112 16.61 -10.26 -2.37
C ASP A 112 17.25 -9.67 -3.64
N ASN A 113 16.67 -8.59 -4.16
CA ASN A 113 17.06 -7.99 -5.43
C ASN A 113 18.27 -7.06 -5.30
N ASP A 114 18.31 -6.22 -4.28
CA ASP A 114 19.29 -5.13 -4.17
C ASP A 114 20.50 -5.52 -3.30
N VAL A 115 20.35 -6.41 -2.31
CA VAL A 115 21.44 -6.83 -1.42
C VAL A 115 22.04 -8.19 -1.83
N MET A 116 21.19 -9.18 -2.11
CA MET A 116 21.64 -10.53 -2.48
C MET A 116 21.86 -10.72 -3.98
N HIS A 117 21.40 -9.76 -4.80
CA HIS A 117 21.53 -9.80 -6.26
C HIS A 117 20.92 -11.05 -6.91
N HIS A 118 19.83 -11.57 -6.34
CA HIS A 118 19.07 -12.67 -6.95
C HIS A 118 18.09 -12.14 -7.97
N TYR A 119 18.57 -11.97 -9.20
CA TYR A 119 17.77 -11.50 -10.32
C TYR A 119 16.98 -12.60 -11.04
N GLU A 120 17.12 -13.84 -10.61
CA GLU A 120 16.39 -14.98 -11.17
C GLU A 120 15.11 -15.28 -10.41
N PHE A 121 14.07 -15.61 -11.17
CA PHE A 121 12.75 -15.86 -10.61
C PHE A 121 12.72 -17.15 -9.77
N TRP A 122 12.28 -17.06 -8.52
CA TRP A 122 12.18 -18.21 -7.62
C TRP A 122 10.92 -18.19 -6.74
N TRP A 123 10.80 -19.10 -5.78
CA TRP A 123 9.59 -19.30 -4.98
C TRP A 123 9.09 -18.03 -4.26
N PHE A 124 9.98 -17.17 -3.74
CA PHE A 124 9.56 -15.98 -3.01
C PHE A 124 8.94 -14.92 -3.93
N TRP A 125 9.38 -14.84 -5.20
CA TRP A 125 8.77 -13.94 -6.19
C TRP A 125 7.33 -14.34 -6.51
N TRP A 126 7.03 -15.65 -6.48
CA TRP A 126 5.63 -16.11 -6.57
C TRP A 126 4.79 -15.65 -5.39
N VAL A 127 5.33 -15.72 -4.17
CA VAL A 127 4.63 -15.23 -2.97
C VAL A 127 4.41 -13.73 -3.06
N TYR A 128 5.40 -12.98 -3.53
CA TYR A 128 5.31 -11.52 -3.71
C TYR A 128 4.29 -11.09 -4.78
N ILE A 129 4.20 -11.81 -5.91
CA ILE A 129 3.27 -11.46 -6.99
C ILE A 129 1.81 -11.83 -6.67
N VAL A 130 1.61 -12.91 -5.91
CA VAL A 130 0.26 -13.41 -5.59
C VAL A 130 -0.31 -12.78 -4.31
N GLY A 131 0.56 -12.47 -3.34
CA GLY A 131 0.21 -11.88 -2.06
C GLY A 131 -0.19 -10.41 -2.18
#